data_AF-A0A5C6P6E5-F1
#
_entry.id   AF-A0A5C6P6E5-F1
#
_cell.length_a   1.000
_cell.length_b   1.000
_cell.length_c   1.000
_cell.angle_alpha   90.00
_cell.angle_beta   90.00
_cell.angle_gamma   90.00
#
_symmetry.space_group_name_H-M   'P 1'
#
loop_
_entity.id
_entity.type
_entity.pdbx_description
1 polymer ?
#
loop_
_entity_poly.entity_id
_entity_poly.type
_entity_poly.pdbx_seq_one_letter_code
_entity_poly.pdbx_strand_id
1 'polypeptide(L)'
;MRALNRSVVVKKELSRKAKLSIYQSMYVPVLTYGHQRWVMTERTRSRIQAAEMSFLRRVAGLSLRDRVRSSDIWEELGVEPLLLHIERSQLGRLGHLARMPSGRLPLEVFRTCPTGRRPAQD
;
A
#
# COMPACT_ATOMS: atom_id res chain seq x y z
N MET A 1 -1.18 -12.89 5.70
CA MET A 1 -2.39 -12.51 4.94
C MET A 1 -3.33 -13.67 4.56
N ARG A 2 -2.85 -14.88 4.22
CA ARG A 2 -3.74 -16.01 3.85
C ARG A 2 -4.77 -16.38 4.93
N ALA A 3 -4.38 -16.34 6.21
CA ALA A 3 -5.27 -16.60 7.35
C ALA A 3 -6.41 -15.58 7.47
N LEU A 4 -6.12 -14.28 7.24
CA LEU A 4 -7.14 -13.21 7.20
C LEU A 4 -8.13 -13.43 6.04
N ASN A 5 -7.65 -13.83 4.86
CA ASN A 5 -8.53 -14.12 3.74
C ASN A 5 -9.52 -15.26 4.06
N ARG A 6 -9.06 -16.34 4.71
CA ARG A 6 -9.93 -17.48 5.05
C ARG A 6 -10.94 -17.16 6.16
N SER A 7 -10.55 -16.34 7.13
CA SER A 7 -11.39 -16.02 8.30
C SER A 7 -12.36 -14.86 8.08
N VAL A 8 -11.97 -13.86 7.27
CA VAL A 8 -12.73 -12.61 7.09
C VAL A 8 -13.39 -12.56 5.72
N VAL A 9 -12.61 -12.81 4.67
CA VAL A 9 -13.06 -12.51 3.30
C VAL A 9 -14.01 -13.58 2.76
N VAL A 10 -13.71 -14.86 3.04
CA VAL A 10 -14.50 -16.01 2.57
C VAL A 10 -15.81 -16.18 3.35
N LYS A 11 -15.89 -15.72 4.60
CA LYS A 11 -17.13 -15.83 5.39
C LYS A 11 -18.23 -14.95 4.79
N LYS A 12 -19.35 -15.58 4.41
CA LYS A 12 -20.54 -14.89 3.90
C LYS A 12 -21.31 -14.12 4.99
N GLU A 13 -21.14 -14.51 6.24
CA GLU A 13 -21.79 -13.92 7.42
C GLU A 13 -21.34 -12.47 7.67
N LEU A 14 -20.13 -12.10 7.24
CA LEU A 14 -19.63 -10.75 7.42
C LEU A 14 -20.13 -9.82 6.32
N SER A 15 -20.71 -8.69 6.73
CA SER A 15 -21.13 -7.65 5.80
C SER A 15 -19.94 -7.05 5.03
N ARG A 16 -20.19 -6.53 3.83
CA ARG A 16 -19.16 -5.80 3.04
C ARG A 16 -18.53 -4.68 3.88
N LYS A 17 -19.33 -3.94 4.64
CA LYS A 17 -18.86 -2.87 5.54
C LYS A 17 -17.89 -3.38 6.60
N ALA A 18 -18.16 -4.51 7.24
CA ALA A 18 -17.24 -5.10 8.22
C ALA A 18 -15.92 -5.54 7.58
N LYS A 19 -15.97 -6.15 6.39
CA LYS A 19 -14.76 -6.54 5.64
C LYS A 19 -13.92 -5.34 5.25
N LEU A 20 -14.54 -4.24 4.84
CA LEU A 20 -13.85 -2.97 4.53
C LEU A 20 -13.26 -2.31 5.79
N SER A 21 -13.95 -2.38 6.93
CA SER A 21 -13.40 -1.91 8.21
C SER A 21 -12.13 -2.69 8.61
N ILE A 22 -12.11 -4.01 8.37
CA ILE A 22 -10.92 -4.84 8.61
C ILE A 22 -9.81 -4.52 7.60
N TYR A 23 -10.16 -4.23 6.35
CA TYR A 23 -9.21 -3.75 5.35
C TYR A 23 -8.50 -2.48 5.82
N GLN A 24 -9.26 -1.47 6.25
CA GLN A 24 -8.69 -0.20 6.72
C GLN A 24 -7.87 -0.35 8.01
N SER A 25 -8.34 -1.14 8.96
CA SER A 25 -7.70 -1.27 10.29
C SER A 25 -6.51 -2.23 10.34
N MET A 26 -6.49 -3.28 9.52
CA MET A 26 -5.43 -4.29 9.54
C MET A 26 -4.69 -4.38 8.22
N TYR A 27 -5.39 -4.45 7.10
CA TYR A 27 -4.78 -4.72 5.80
C TYR A 27 -3.89 -3.56 5.34
N VAL A 28 -4.42 -2.33 5.41
CA VAL A 28 -3.69 -1.11 5.03
C VAL A 28 -2.44 -0.93 5.89
N PRO A 29 -2.50 -0.90 7.25
CA PRO A 29 -1.30 -0.73 8.07
C PRO A 29 -0.24 -1.81 7.88
N VAL A 30 -0.65 -3.08 7.69
CA VAL A 30 0.29 -4.19 7.48
C VAL A 30 0.99 -4.07 6.14
N LEU A 31 0.29 -3.71 5.07
CA LEU A 31 0.89 -3.55 3.74
C LEU A 31 1.71 -2.28 3.59
N THR A 32 1.35 -1.22 4.32
CA THR A 32 2.07 0.05 4.30
C THR A 32 3.11 0.14 5.41
N TYR A 33 3.33 -0.91 6.19
CA TYR A 33 4.35 -0.86 7.23
C TYR A 33 5.74 -0.60 6.62
N GLY A 34 6.39 0.48 7.05
CA GLY A 34 7.70 0.87 6.55
C GLY A 34 7.71 1.47 5.15
N HIS A 35 6.54 1.72 4.53
CA HIS A 35 6.45 2.26 3.17
C HIS A 35 7.24 3.56 3.00
N GLN A 36 7.36 4.38 4.04
CA GLN A 36 8.13 5.64 4.08
C GLN A 36 9.62 5.50 3.76
N ARG A 37 10.20 4.30 3.94
CA ARG A 37 11.61 4.01 3.64
C ARG A 37 11.78 3.17 2.37
N TRP A 38 10.70 2.63 1.83
CA TRP A 38 10.77 1.79 0.65
C TRP A 38 11.15 2.60 -0.57
N VAL A 39 12.03 2.03 -1.39
CA VAL A 39 12.22 2.51 -2.75
C VAL A 39 11.05 2.00 -3.58
N MET A 40 10.24 2.92 -4.10
CA MET A 40 9.05 2.60 -4.89
C MET A 40 9.45 2.18 -6.31
N THR A 41 9.96 0.96 -6.44
CA THR A 41 10.19 0.33 -7.75
C THR A 41 8.87 -0.12 -8.38
N GLU A 42 8.82 -0.23 -9.71
CA GLU A 42 7.65 -0.78 -10.42
C GLU A 42 7.24 -2.15 -9.89
N ARG A 43 8.22 -3.02 -9.60
CA ARG A 43 7.95 -4.33 -9.01
C ARG A 43 7.24 -4.24 -7.65
N THR A 44 7.64 -3.28 -6.80
CA THR A 44 6.98 -3.06 -5.51
C THR A 44 5.57 -2.53 -5.71
N ARG A 45 5.38 -1.55 -6.62
CA ARG A 45 4.07 -0.99 -6.97
C ARG A 45 3.09 -2.07 -7.43
N SER A 46 3.53 -2.91 -8.38
CA SER A 46 2.71 -4.02 -8.89
C SER A 46 2.36 -5.04 -7.80
N ARG A 47 3.28 -5.35 -6.87
CA ARG A 47 3.01 -6.29 -5.77
C ARG A 47 1.99 -5.73 -4.77
N ILE A 48 2.08 -4.45 -4.44
CA ILE A 48 1.13 -3.77 -3.55
C ILE A 48 -0.26 -3.77 -4.19
N GLN A 49 -0.36 -3.35 -5.45
CA GLN A 49 -1.62 -3.31 -6.17
C GLN A 49 -2.22 -4.72 -6.32
N ALA A 50 -1.42 -5.72 -6.66
CA ALA A 50 -1.88 -7.10 -6.76
C ALA A 50 -2.40 -7.64 -5.42
N ALA A 51 -1.72 -7.32 -4.31
CA ALA A 51 -2.18 -7.69 -2.98
C ALA A 51 -3.54 -7.05 -2.68
N GLU A 52 -3.64 -5.72 -2.80
CA GLU A 52 -4.85 -4.94 -2.62
C GLU A 52 -6.02 -5.50 -3.45
N MET A 53 -5.82 -5.67 -4.76
CA MET A 53 -6.86 -6.17 -5.66
C MET A 53 -7.28 -7.61 -5.32
N SER A 54 -6.37 -8.45 -4.80
CA SER A 54 -6.73 -9.79 -4.35
C SER A 54 -7.70 -9.79 -3.17
N PHE A 55 -7.66 -8.76 -2.33
CA PHE A 55 -8.58 -8.59 -1.22
C PHE A 55 -9.89 -7.99 -1.70
N LEU A 56 -9.82 -6.85 -2.40
CA LEU A 56 -11.00 -6.09 -2.83
C LEU A 56 -11.90 -6.89 -3.78
N ARG A 57 -11.34 -7.62 -4.75
CA ARG A 57 -12.13 -8.49 -5.65
C ARG A 57 -12.96 -9.50 -4.88
N ARG A 58 -12.36 -10.15 -3.87
CA ARG A 58 -13.08 -11.14 -3.06
C ARG A 58 -14.16 -10.51 -2.17
N VAL A 59 -13.97 -9.28 -1.71
CA VAL A 59 -15.01 -8.53 -0.97
C VAL A 59 -16.17 -8.16 -1.89
N ALA A 60 -15.87 -7.74 -3.12
CA ALA A 60 -16.88 -7.46 -4.16
C ALA A 60 -17.57 -8.73 -4.67
N GLY A 61 -16.96 -9.91 -4.47
CA GLY A 61 -17.46 -11.19 -5.02
C GLY A 61 -17.04 -11.42 -6.47
N LEU A 62 -16.05 -10.67 -6.95
CA LEU A 62 -15.53 -10.73 -8.30
C LEU A 62 -14.36 -11.72 -8.40
N SER A 63 -14.30 -12.39 -9.53
CA SER A 63 -13.21 -13.23 -9.99
C SER A 63 -12.30 -12.45 -10.96
N LEU A 64 -11.21 -13.10 -11.41
CA LEU A 64 -10.38 -12.56 -12.49
C LEU A 64 -11.05 -12.71 -13.87
N ARG A 65 -12.06 -13.59 -14.01
CA ARG A 65 -12.76 -13.84 -15.27
C ARG A 65 -13.74 -12.73 -15.63
N ASP A 66 -14.21 -11.98 -14.64
CA ASP A 66 -15.16 -10.89 -14.83
C ASP A 66 -14.54 -9.67 -15.52
N ARG A 67 -13.19 -9.62 -15.63
CA ARG A 67 -12.43 -8.57 -16.34
C ARG A 67 -12.77 -7.12 -15.94
N VAL A 68 -13.41 -6.92 -14.79
CA VAL A 68 -13.69 -5.61 -14.21
C VAL A 68 -12.38 -4.87 -13.94
N ARG A 69 -12.31 -3.57 -14.25
CA ARG A 69 -11.09 -2.78 -14.04
C ARG A 69 -10.88 -2.52 -12.55
N SER A 70 -9.63 -2.32 -12.15
CA SER A 70 -9.32 -2.00 -10.75
C SER A 70 -9.93 -0.65 -10.31
N SER A 71 -9.99 0.34 -11.23
CA SER A 71 -10.67 1.63 -11.04
C SER A 71 -12.10 1.45 -10.54
N ASP A 72 -12.85 0.61 -11.23
CA ASP A 72 -14.29 0.43 -11.01
C ASP A 72 -14.53 -0.27 -9.66
N ILE A 73 -13.62 -1.16 -9.25
CA ILE A 73 -13.68 -1.84 -7.95
C ILE A 73 -13.37 -0.87 -6.80
N TRP A 74 -12.40 0.03 -6.96
CA TRP A 74 -12.12 1.06 -5.97
C TRP A 74 -13.32 1.99 -5.80
N GLU A 75 -13.95 2.38 -6.90
CA GLU A 75 -15.15 3.22 -6.92
C GLU A 75 -16.35 2.50 -6.28
N GLU A 76 -16.66 1.26 -6.67
CA GLU A 76 -17.76 0.46 -6.10
C GLU A 76 -17.63 0.30 -4.58
N LEU A 77 -16.41 0.07 -4.09
CA LEU A 77 -16.15 -0.16 -2.68
C LEU A 77 -15.91 1.14 -1.89
N GLY A 78 -15.83 2.30 -2.57
CA GLY A 78 -15.50 3.58 -1.93
C GLY A 78 -14.13 3.57 -1.25
N VAL A 79 -13.15 2.87 -1.83
CA VAL A 79 -11.81 2.70 -1.27
C VAL A 79 -10.81 3.49 -2.11
N GLU A 80 -10.02 4.32 -1.45
CA GLU A 80 -8.89 4.98 -2.09
C GLU A 80 -7.78 3.96 -2.47
N PRO A 81 -7.24 4.02 -3.70
CA PRO A 81 -6.12 3.18 -4.09
C PRO A 81 -4.94 3.26 -3.12
N LEU A 82 -4.46 2.11 -2.64
CA LEU A 82 -3.40 2.05 -1.62
C LEU A 82 -2.09 2.71 -2.07
N LEU A 83 -1.79 2.67 -3.36
CA LEU A 83 -0.62 3.36 -3.92
C LEU A 83 -0.70 4.88 -3.74
N LEU A 84 -1.88 5.48 -3.90
CA LEU A 84 -2.05 6.92 -3.69
C LEU A 84 -1.81 7.30 -2.22
N HIS A 85 -2.30 6.48 -1.29
CA HIS A 85 -2.05 6.68 0.14
C HIS A 85 -0.54 6.66 0.46
N ILE A 86 0.19 5.69 -0.09
CA ILE A 86 1.65 5.56 0.08
C ILE A 86 2.37 6.78 -0.50
N GLU A 87 2.02 7.19 -1.73
CA GLU A 87 2.64 8.33 -2.40
C GLU A 87 2.41 9.64 -1.63
N ARG A 88 1.19 9.88 -1.13
CA ARG A 88 0.90 11.06 -0.29
C ARG A 88 1.74 11.09 0.98
N SER A 89 1.87 9.97 1.67
CA SER A 89 2.69 9.89 2.88
C SER A 89 4.17 10.10 2.58
N GLN A 90 4.66 9.58 1.45
CA GLN A 90 6.04 9.82 0.99
C GLN A 90 6.30 11.29 0.65
N LEU A 91 5.37 11.94 -0.06
CA LEU A 91 5.44 13.37 -0.34
C LEU A 91 5.36 14.20 0.95
N GLY A 92 4.51 13.82 1.91
CA GLY A 92 4.44 14.46 3.22
C GLY A 92 5.77 14.38 3.98
N ARG A 93 6.41 13.20 3.97
CA ARG A 93 7.75 13.02 4.55
C ARG A 93 8.81 13.84 3.81
N LEU A 94 8.79 13.86 2.48
CA LEU A 94 9.72 14.66 1.68
C LEU A 94 9.54 16.16 1.97
N GLY A 95 8.30 16.64 2.03
CA GLY A 95 7.99 18.02 2.39
C GLY A 95 8.38 18.36 3.84
N HIS A 96 8.37 17.40 4.75
CA HIS A 96 8.94 17.58 6.09
C HIS A 96 10.47 17.73 6.04
N LEU A 97 11.17 16.89 5.28
CA LEU A 97 12.62 17.01 5.08
C LEU A 97 13.00 18.35 4.45
N ALA A 98 12.27 18.78 3.42
CA ALA A 98 12.52 20.05 2.73
C ALA A 98 12.37 21.28 3.63
N ARG A 99 11.53 21.20 4.67
CA ARG A 99 11.32 22.27 5.66
C ARG A 99 12.26 22.20 6.87
N MET A 100 13.09 21.16 6.99
CA MET A 100 14.04 21.06 8.09
C MET A 100 15.14 22.14 7.97
N PRO A 101 15.61 22.72 9.09
CA PRO A 101 16.76 23.62 9.07
C PRO A 101 18.04 22.85 8.66
N SER A 102 19.00 23.57 8.08
CA SER A 102 20.36 23.07 7.82
C SER A 102 21.04 22.62 9.12
N GLY A 103 21.95 21.64 9.04
CA GLY A 103 22.60 21.02 10.20
C GLY A 103 21.89 19.78 10.76
N ARG A 104 20.69 19.45 10.24
CA ARG A 104 19.95 18.25 10.65
C ARG A 104 20.43 17.04 9.85
N LEU A 105 20.97 16.03 10.54
CA LEU A 105 21.47 14.79 9.94
C LEU A 105 20.52 14.16 8.90
N PRO A 106 19.18 14.06 9.09
CA PRO A 106 18.30 13.47 8.09
C PRO A 106 18.29 14.22 6.75
N LEU A 107 18.38 15.56 6.79
CA LEU A 107 18.44 16.38 5.59
C LEU A 107 19.81 16.28 4.92
N GLU A 108 20.88 16.26 5.71
CA GLU A 108 22.25 16.10 5.21
C GLU A 108 22.44 14.75 4.53
N VAL A 109 22.04 13.64 5.18
CA VAL A 109 22.06 12.30 4.60
C VAL A 109 21.23 12.22 3.33
N PHE A 110 20.05 12.86 3.30
CA PHE A 110 19.23 12.89 2.08
C PHE A 110 19.89 13.63 0.91
N ARG A 111 20.65 14.70 1.20
CA ARG A 111 21.41 15.46 0.19
C ARG A 111 22.69 14.76 -0.24
N THR A 112 23.22 13.83 0.56
CA THR A 112 24.43 13.10 0.18
C THR A 112 24.17 12.16 -0.99
N CYS A 113 25.09 12.14 -1.95
CA CYS A 113 25.10 11.19 -3.05
C CYS A 113 26.19 10.13 -2.76
N PRO A 114 25.87 9.05 -2.05
CA PRO A 114 26.86 8.01 -1.76
C PRO A 114 27.29 7.33 -3.07
N THR A 115 28.60 7.24 -3.29
CA THR A 115 29.22 6.51 -4.39
C THR A 115 29.24 5.01 -4.08
N GLY A 116 28.78 4.19 -5.02
CA GLY A 116 28.78 2.72 -4.91
C GLY A 116 27.44 2.08 -5.26
N ARG A 117 27.42 0.75 -5.36
CA ARG A 117 26.18 -0.03 -5.54
C ARG A 117 25.71 -0.55 -4.20
N ARG A 118 24.40 -0.51 -3.95
CA ARG A 118 23.82 -1.21 -2.80
C ARG A 118 24.04 -2.73 -3.02
N PRO A 119 24.62 -3.46 -2.05
CA PRO A 119 24.78 -4.90 -2.18
C PRO A 119 23.43 -5.56 -2.41
N ALA A 120 23.40 -6.59 -3.25
CA ALA A 120 22.21 -7.40 -3.45
C ALA A 120 21.82 -8.00 -2.10
N GLN A 121 20.52 -7.90 -1.76
CA GLN A 121 19.98 -8.60 -0.60
C GLN A 121 19.56 -9.99 -1.08
N ASP A 122 20.19 -11.03 -0.53
CA ASP A 122 19.87 -12.44 -0.75
C ASP A 122 18.48 -12.81 -0.19
#